data_AF-A0A1Q5XDE4-F1
#
_entry.id   AF-A0A1Q5XDE4-F1
#
_cell.length_a   1.000
_cell.length_b   1.000
_cell.length_c   1.000
_cell.angle_alpha   90.00
_cell.angle_beta   90.00
_cell.angle_gamma   90.00
#
_symmetry.space_group_name_H-M   'P 1'
#
loop_
_entity.id
_entity.type
_entity.pdbx_description
1 polymer ?
#
loop_
_entity_poly.entity_id
_entity_poly.type
_entity_poly.pdbx_seq_one_letter_code
_entity_poly.pdbx_strand_id
1 'polypeptide(L)'
;MKATTSQSALSGTLSSIATAAPTKGKTINDLFEQMKPAIAQAIPKHLTPDRLLRIATTSIRTNPKLKVCTPESLLGAVMQCAQLGLEPSILGHAYLIPYKNKGVDECQFQIGYKGLIELARRTGQISSIMAQAVHEKDEFEYEYGINEKLKHVPADGDRGPVVKYYSYAKFKDGGYSFMVMSRQDIMIHRDKFSKAKTYGPWVDHFDEMAKKTVLKSLMKYMPISVEFQRAVDQDETTKRFESDADDMSDIVDVTDWTEAPGEATEVDTDPNQAALEI
;
A
#
# COMPACT_ATOMS: atom_id res chain seq x y z
N MET A 1 -22.65 39.94 40.36
CA MET A 1 -22.83 38.74 41.20
C MET A 1 -22.32 37.54 40.43
N LYS A 2 -21.24 36.91 40.91
CA LYS A 2 -20.70 35.66 40.38
C LYS A 2 -21.64 34.52 40.77
N ALA A 3 -22.12 33.73 39.81
CA ALA A 3 -22.69 32.42 40.08
C ALA A 3 -21.61 31.39 39.76
N THR A 4 -20.93 30.96 40.82
CA THR A 4 -19.93 29.90 40.81
C THR A 4 -20.65 28.57 40.62
N THR A 5 -20.60 27.99 39.42
CA THR A 5 -20.99 26.59 39.22
C THR A 5 -19.94 25.72 39.92
N SER A 6 -20.33 25.04 40.99
CA SER A 6 -19.41 24.32 41.86
C SER A 6 -18.79 23.11 41.15
N GLN A 7 -17.47 22.95 41.29
CA GLN A 7 -16.70 21.79 40.80
C GLN A 7 -17.25 20.44 41.30
N SER A 8 -18.05 20.42 42.36
CA SER A 8 -18.73 19.23 42.87
C SER A 8 -19.78 18.66 41.91
N ALA A 9 -20.41 19.48 41.04
CA ALA A 9 -21.39 19.01 40.07
C ALA A 9 -20.74 18.27 38.89
N LEU A 10 -19.53 18.66 38.50
CA LEU A 10 -18.72 17.98 37.48
C LEU A 10 -18.15 16.64 38.00
N SER A 11 -17.82 16.56 39.29
CA SER A 11 -17.33 15.31 39.91
C SER A 11 -18.41 14.23 39.99
N GLY A 12 -19.69 14.60 40.10
CA GLY A 12 -20.81 13.65 40.18
C GLY A 12 -21.07 12.92 38.86
N THR A 13 -20.90 13.60 37.72
CA THR A 13 -21.09 13.01 36.38
C THR A 13 -19.91 12.12 35.95
N LEU A 14 -18.72 12.35 36.52
CA LEU A 14 -17.54 11.52 36.30
C LEU A 14 -17.57 10.21 37.12
N SER A 15 -18.30 10.20 38.24
CA SER A 15 -18.37 9.02 39.11
C SER A 15 -19.47 8.00 38.74
N SER A 16 -20.43 8.35 37.86
CA SER A 16 -21.43 7.40 37.34
C SER A 16 -20.97 6.61 36.11
N ILE A 17 -19.77 6.88 35.60
CA ILE A 17 -19.12 6.07 34.55
C ILE A 17 -18.29 4.92 35.16
N ALA A 18 -18.10 4.89 36.50
CA ALA A 18 -17.25 3.93 37.19
C ALA A 18 -17.97 2.67 37.74
N THR A 19 -19.22 2.41 37.36
CA THR A 19 -19.95 1.19 37.75
C THR A 19 -20.76 0.61 36.59
N ALA A 20 -20.06 0.20 35.54
CA ALA A 20 -20.53 -0.82 34.62
C ALA A 20 -19.47 -1.91 34.50
N ALA A 21 -19.92 -3.15 34.57
CA ALA A 21 -19.14 -4.39 34.52
C ALA A 21 -18.23 -4.48 33.26
N PRO A 22 -17.31 -5.47 33.19
CA PRO A 22 -16.02 -5.36 32.50
C PRO A 22 -16.17 -4.87 31.06
N THR A 23 -15.44 -3.80 30.72
CA THR A 23 -15.36 -3.25 29.37
C THR A 23 -14.94 -4.33 28.39
N LYS A 24 -15.89 -4.85 27.61
CA LYS A 24 -15.60 -5.49 26.33
C LYS A 24 -14.77 -4.49 25.52
N GLY A 25 -13.57 -4.88 25.10
CA GLY A 25 -12.71 -4.03 24.26
C GLY A 25 -13.51 -3.48 23.06
N LYS A 26 -13.24 -2.22 22.69
CA LYS A 26 -13.85 -1.57 21.51
C LYS A 26 -13.70 -2.51 20.31
N THR A 27 -14.78 -2.74 19.57
CA THR A 27 -14.70 -3.53 18.34
C THR A 27 -14.02 -2.71 17.24
N ILE A 28 -13.52 -3.38 16.19
CA ILE A 28 -12.94 -2.70 15.02
C ILE A 28 -13.94 -1.70 14.40
N ASN A 29 -15.24 -2.04 14.41
CA ASN A 29 -16.28 -1.14 13.90
C ASN A 29 -16.43 0.12 14.78
N ASP A 30 -16.32 -0.01 16.11
CA ASP A 30 -16.38 1.15 17.01
C ASP A 30 -15.19 2.10 16.79
N LEU A 31 -14.03 1.54 16.44
CA LEU A 31 -12.83 2.31 16.09
C LEU A 31 -12.97 3.01 14.73
N PHE A 32 -13.56 2.34 13.74
CA PHE A 32 -13.87 2.95 12.44
C PHE A 32 -14.85 4.12 12.56
N GLU A 33 -15.88 3.99 13.40
CA GLU A 33 -16.81 5.12 13.63
C GLU A 33 -16.12 6.29 14.35
N GLN A 34 -15.19 6.02 15.26
CA GLN A 34 -14.39 7.08 15.91
C GLN A 34 -13.48 7.82 14.92
N MET A 35 -12.91 7.11 13.93
CA MET A 35 -12.01 7.71 12.93
C MET A 35 -12.70 8.31 11.73
N LYS A 36 -13.98 8.02 11.52
CA LYS A 36 -14.76 8.51 10.37
C LYS A 36 -14.64 10.02 10.14
N PRO A 37 -14.64 10.91 11.16
CA PRO A 37 -14.44 12.35 10.95
C PRO A 37 -13.06 12.68 10.36
N ALA A 38 -12.00 12.01 10.83
CA ALA A 38 -10.65 12.19 10.30
C ALA A 38 -10.52 11.69 8.86
N ILE A 39 -11.09 10.51 8.57
CA ILE A 39 -11.16 9.95 7.21
C ILE A 39 -11.91 10.91 6.28
N ALA A 40 -13.01 11.53 6.74
CA ALA A 40 -13.78 12.49 5.95
C ALA A 40 -12.97 13.74 5.57
N GLN A 41 -11.98 14.14 6.36
CA GLN A 41 -11.10 15.26 6.05
C GLN A 41 -10.00 14.89 5.05
N ALA A 42 -9.49 13.66 5.11
CA ALA A 42 -8.39 13.20 4.27
C ALA A 42 -8.81 12.65 2.90
N ILE A 43 -10.09 12.25 2.74
CA ILE A 43 -10.54 11.50 1.57
C ILE A 43 -10.82 12.39 0.35
N PRO A 44 -10.41 11.98 -0.87
CA PRO A 44 -10.76 12.69 -2.10
C PRO A 44 -12.27 12.69 -2.40
N LYS A 45 -12.73 13.74 -3.09
CA LYS A 45 -14.16 13.97 -3.41
C LYS A 45 -14.88 12.83 -4.15
N HIS A 46 -14.15 11.95 -4.83
CA HIS A 46 -14.75 10.84 -5.59
C HIS A 46 -15.04 9.61 -4.72
N LEU A 47 -14.65 9.62 -3.44
CA LEU A 47 -14.82 8.52 -2.49
C LEU A 47 -15.51 9.03 -1.22
N THR A 48 -16.35 8.19 -0.60
CA THR A 48 -17.01 8.52 0.67
C THR A 48 -16.42 7.71 1.83
N PRO A 49 -16.34 8.27 3.05
CA PRO A 49 -15.84 7.55 4.22
C PRO A 49 -16.59 6.24 4.46
N ASP A 50 -17.93 6.25 4.35
CA ASP A 50 -18.77 5.06 4.52
C ASP A 50 -18.44 3.94 3.54
N ARG A 51 -18.14 4.31 2.28
CA ARG A 51 -17.77 3.33 1.25
C ARG A 51 -16.41 2.71 1.57
N LEU A 52 -15.42 3.54 1.91
CA LEU A 52 -14.08 3.07 2.24
C LEU A 52 -14.11 2.13 3.46
N LEU A 53 -14.77 2.54 4.55
CA LEU A 53 -14.87 1.74 5.77
C LEU A 53 -15.57 0.40 5.52
N ARG A 54 -16.66 0.39 4.74
CA ARG A 54 -17.35 -0.86 4.37
C ARG A 54 -16.45 -1.81 3.59
N ILE A 55 -15.65 -1.29 2.66
CA ILE A 55 -14.70 -2.08 1.88
C ILE A 55 -13.60 -2.61 2.80
N ALA A 56 -13.03 -1.79 3.68
CA ALA A 56 -12.05 -2.21 4.67
C ALA A 56 -12.58 -3.32 5.59
N THR A 57 -13.79 -3.18 6.13
CA THR A 57 -14.45 -4.24 6.94
C THR A 57 -14.61 -5.54 6.14
N THR A 58 -14.91 -5.44 4.84
CA THR A 58 -15.00 -6.60 3.95
C THR A 58 -13.64 -7.29 3.81
N SER A 59 -12.57 -6.52 3.58
CA SER A 59 -11.20 -7.02 3.46
C SER A 59 -10.71 -7.71 4.74
N ILE A 60 -11.06 -7.17 5.91
CA ILE A 60 -10.76 -7.78 7.23
C ILE A 60 -11.55 -9.09 7.43
N ARG A 61 -12.77 -9.16 6.90
CA ARG A 61 -13.58 -10.38 6.99
C ARG A 61 -13.03 -11.49 6.09
N THR A 62 -12.55 -11.14 4.89
CA THR A 62 -12.01 -12.10 3.92
C THR A 62 -10.62 -12.59 4.28
N ASN A 63 -9.82 -11.81 5.02
CA ASN A 63 -8.53 -12.23 5.53
C ASN A 63 -8.53 -12.25 7.08
N PRO A 64 -8.81 -13.41 7.71
CA PRO A 64 -8.87 -13.53 9.17
C PRO A 64 -7.59 -13.11 9.90
N LYS A 65 -6.42 -13.15 9.25
CA LYS A 65 -5.15 -12.70 9.84
C LYS A 65 -5.14 -11.18 10.10
N LEU A 66 -5.93 -10.40 9.37
CA LEU A 66 -6.08 -8.97 9.65
C LEU A 66 -6.82 -8.68 10.97
N LYS A 67 -7.54 -9.66 11.53
CA LYS A 67 -8.21 -9.51 12.83
C LYS A 67 -7.27 -9.65 14.01
N VAL A 68 -6.09 -10.26 13.81
CA VAL A 68 -5.07 -10.40 14.86
C VAL A 68 -4.05 -9.26 14.83
N CYS A 69 -4.05 -8.45 13.77
CA CYS A 69 -3.24 -7.25 13.70
C CYS A 69 -3.64 -6.21 14.77
N THR A 70 -2.69 -5.39 15.20
CA THR A 70 -2.97 -4.28 16.12
C THR A 70 -4.02 -3.32 15.53
N PRO A 71 -5.02 -2.89 16.31
CA PRO A 71 -6.02 -1.94 15.83
C PRO A 71 -5.40 -0.65 15.27
N GLU A 72 -4.33 -0.15 15.90
CA GLU A 72 -3.64 1.08 15.52
C GLU A 72 -3.03 0.99 14.12
N SER A 73 -2.45 -0.17 13.77
CA SER A 73 -1.87 -0.39 12.44
C SER A 73 -2.94 -0.56 11.36
N LEU A 74 -4.04 -1.23 11.68
CA LEU A 74 -5.19 -1.38 10.79
C LEU A 74 -5.81 -0.02 10.44
N LEU A 75 -5.97 0.82 11.46
CA LEU A 75 -6.47 2.18 11.33
C LEU A 75 -5.52 3.06 10.51
N GLY A 76 -4.22 2.98 10.77
CA GLY A 76 -3.18 3.66 9.97
C GLY A 76 -3.20 3.24 8.49
N ALA A 77 -3.37 1.95 8.21
CA ALA A 77 -3.45 1.43 6.85
C ALA A 77 -4.73 1.90 6.11
N VAL A 78 -5.87 1.97 6.81
CA VAL A 78 -7.13 2.51 6.25
C VAL A 78 -7.04 4.02 6.02
N MET A 79 -6.34 4.76 6.90
CA MET A 79 -6.11 6.20 6.68
C MET A 79 -5.25 6.46 5.44
N GLN A 80 -4.22 5.64 5.19
CA GLN A 80 -3.44 5.73 3.94
C GLN A 80 -4.30 5.47 2.70
N CYS A 81 -5.19 4.48 2.74
CA CYS A 81 -6.19 4.27 1.69
C CYS A 81 -7.03 5.54 1.44
N ALA A 82 -7.47 6.20 2.52
CA ALA A 82 -8.26 7.43 2.43
C ALA A 82 -7.47 8.56 1.77
N GLN A 83 -6.26 8.84 2.25
CA GLN A 83 -5.39 9.91 1.73
C GLN A 83 -5.10 9.75 0.23
N LEU A 84 -4.91 8.52 -0.23
CA LEU A 84 -4.63 8.22 -1.65
C LEU A 84 -5.91 8.08 -2.49
N GLY A 85 -7.09 8.02 -1.86
CA GLY A 85 -8.33 7.66 -2.54
C GLY A 85 -8.23 6.32 -3.25
N LEU A 86 -7.61 5.34 -2.61
CA LEU A 86 -7.50 3.96 -3.09
C LEU A 86 -8.35 3.06 -2.20
N GLU A 87 -9.07 2.12 -2.84
CA GLU A 87 -9.91 1.17 -2.12
C GLU A 87 -9.15 -0.15 -1.93
N PRO A 88 -9.01 -0.64 -0.68
CA PRO A 88 -8.37 -1.92 -0.41
C PRO A 88 -9.29 -3.03 -0.88
N SER A 89 -9.09 -3.52 -2.10
CA SER A 89 -10.02 -4.42 -2.78
C SER A 89 -9.30 -5.43 -3.65
N ILE A 90 -10.01 -6.53 -3.96
CA ILE A 90 -9.56 -7.57 -4.89
C ILE A 90 -9.27 -7.05 -6.31
N LEU A 91 -9.70 -5.82 -6.64
CA LEU A 91 -9.45 -5.22 -7.95
C LEU A 91 -7.97 -4.86 -8.18
N GLY A 92 -7.14 -4.89 -7.12
CA GLY A 92 -5.69 -4.75 -7.18
C GLY A 92 -5.19 -3.30 -7.13
N HIS A 93 -5.99 -2.40 -6.55
CA HIS A 93 -5.63 -0.99 -6.38
C HIS A 93 -4.79 -0.78 -5.11
N ALA A 94 -5.18 -1.42 -4.03
CA ALA A 94 -4.48 -1.41 -2.76
C ALA A 94 -4.74 -2.70 -1.99
N TYR A 95 -3.81 -3.05 -1.09
CA TYR A 95 -3.84 -4.24 -0.27
C TYR A 95 -3.62 -3.88 1.19
N LEU A 96 -4.34 -4.58 2.07
CA LEU A 96 -4.08 -4.61 3.51
C LEU A 96 -3.45 -5.96 3.82
N ILE A 97 -2.19 -5.94 4.22
CA ILE A 97 -1.38 -7.15 4.36
C ILE A 97 -0.93 -7.29 5.83
N PRO A 98 -1.15 -8.44 6.47
CA PRO A 98 -0.60 -8.69 7.79
C PRO A 98 0.92 -8.85 7.70
N TYR A 99 1.65 -8.13 8.54
CA TYR A 99 3.11 -8.22 8.67
C TYR A 99 3.47 -8.44 10.13
N LYS A 100 4.38 -9.36 10.39
CA LYS A 100 4.97 -9.51 11.72
C LYS A 100 6.16 -8.55 11.86
N ASN A 101 6.04 -7.59 12.76
CA ASN A 101 7.06 -6.60 13.08
C ASN A 101 7.51 -6.75 14.53
N LYS A 102 8.77 -7.14 14.75
CA LYS A 102 9.34 -7.41 16.10
C LYS A 102 8.43 -8.28 16.98
N GLY A 103 7.81 -9.31 16.39
CA GLY A 103 6.92 -10.25 17.08
C GLY A 103 5.46 -9.78 17.23
N VAL A 104 5.12 -8.56 16.81
CA VAL A 104 3.77 -8.00 16.81
C VAL A 104 3.16 -8.14 15.42
N ASP A 105 1.94 -8.67 15.32
CA ASP A 105 1.20 -8.70 14.07
C ASP A 105 0.60 -7.31 13.79
N GLU A 106 0.97 -6.70 12.67
CA GLU A 106 0.54 -5.36 12.26
C GLU A 106 -0.04 -5.39 10.85
N CYS A 107 -0.96 -4.49 10.56
CA CYS A 107 -1.49 -4.30 9.22
C CYS A 107 -0.63 -3.28 8.47
N GLN A 108 -0.14 -3.68 7.31
CA GLN A 108 0.58 -2.82 6.40
C GLN A 108 -0.28 -2.52 5.17
N PHE A 109 -0.31 -1.26 4.77
CA PHE A 109 -0.88 -0.83 3.50
C PHE A 109 0.16 -1.03 2.39
N GLN A 110 -0.28 -1.57 1.25
CA GLN A 110 0.53 -1.61 0.04
C GLN A 110 -0.27 -1.18 -1.18
N ILE A 111 0.30 -0.30 -1.98
CA ILE A 111 -0.27 0.11 -3.26
C ILE A 111 -0.11 -1.05 -4.26
N GLY A 112 -1.20 -1.40 -4.94
CA GLY A 112 -1.18 -2.37 -6.02
C GLY A 112 -0.71 -1.77 -7.34
N TYR A 113 -0.31 -2.63 -8.29
CA TYR A 113 0.14 -2.20 -9.62
C TYR A 113 -0.88 -1.30 -10.34
N LYS A 114 -2.17 -1.66 -10.28
CA LYS A 114 -3.25 -0.84 -10.88
C LYS A 114 -3.45 0.46 -10.13
N GLY A 115 -3.30 0.46 -8.80
CA GLY A 115 -3.37 1.68 -7.98
C GLY A 115 -2.26 2.67 -8.34
N LEU A 116 -1.03 2.18 -8.54
CA LEU A 116 0.08 2.99 -9.03
C LEU A 116 -0.24 3.63 -10.39
N ILE A 117 -0.75 2.85 -11.36
CA ILE A 117 -1.16 3.36 -12.67
C ILE A 117 -2.27 4.40 -12.55
N GLU A 118 -3.28 4.15 -11.71
CA GLU A 118 -4.39 5.07 -11.52
C GLU A 118 -3.93 6.39 -10.91
N LEU A 119 -3.14 6.34 -9.84
CA LEU A 119 -2.57 7.52 -9.21
C LEU A 119 -1.70 8.32 -10.19
N ALA A 120 -0.88 7.64 -10.98
CA ALA A 120 -0.08 8.28 -12.01
C ALA A 120 -0.97 8.99 -13.05
N ARG A 121 -2.06 8.37 -13.51
CA ARG A 121 -3.00 8.97 -14.48
C ARG A 121 -3.77 10.16 -13.90
N ARG A 122 -4.07 10.18 -12.59
CA ARG A 122 -4.78 11.28 -11.93
C ARG A 122 -4.03 12.62 -12.01
N THR A 123 -2.71 12.61 -12.21
CA THR A 123 -1.93 13.84 -12.45
C THR A 123 -2.37 14.61 -13.70
N GLY A 124 -3.03 13.94 -14.64
CA GLY A 124 -3.42 14.53 -15.92
C GLY A 124 -2.26 14.81 -16.87
N GLN A 125 -0.99 14.53 -16.49
CA GLN A 125 0.18 14.74 -17.34
C GLN A 125 0.58 13.48 -18.12
N ILE A 126 0.18 12.31 -17.65
CA ILE A 126 0.52 11.01 -18.24
C ILE A 126 -0.53 10.62 -19.28
N SER A 127 -0.10 10.33 -20.50
CA SER A 127 -0.94 9.82 -21.59
C SER A 127 -0.99 8.29 -21.59
N SER A 128 0.14 7.63 -21.34
CA SER A 128 0.22 6.17 -21.21
C SER A 128 1.27 5.79 -20.18
N ILE A 129 1.06 4.71 -19.44
CA ILE A 129 2.02 4.14 -18.49
C ILE A 129 1.79 2.64 -18.42
N MET A 130 2.85 1.85 -18.59
CA MET A 130 2.80 0.38 -18.54
C MET A 130 4.14 -0.22 -18.11
N ALA A 131 4.09 -1.45 -17.59
CA ALA A 131 5.23 -2.32 -17.43
C ALA A 131 5.03 -3.63 -18.21
N GLN A 132 6.12 -4.17 -18.76
CA GLN A 132 6.12 -5.33 -19.65
C GLN A 132 7.32 -6.23 -19.37
N ALA A 133 7.15 -7.52 -19.68
CA ALA A 133 8.20 -8.52 -19.66
C ALA A 133 8.75 -8.73 -21.09
N VAL A 134 10.08 -8.80 -21.17
CA VAL A 134 10.84 -9.10 -22.40
C VAL A 134 11.38 -10.51 -22.27
N HIS A 135 11.09 -11.33 -23.27
CA HIS A 135 11.49 -12.72 -23.34
C HIS A 135 12.67 -12.87 -24.29
N GLU A 136 13.39 -13.98 -24.17
CA GLU A 136 14.63 -14.24 -24.89
C GLU A 136 14.52 -14.08 -26.41
N LYS A 137 13.38 -14.45 -26.99
CA LYS A 137 13.15 -14.40 -28.44
C LYS A 137 12.54 -13.08 -28.93
N ASP A 138 12.20 -12.15 -28.03
CA ASP A 138 11.65 -10.85 -28.43
C ASP A 138 12.74 -9.97 -29.06
N GLU A 139 12.37 -9.15 -30.06
CA GLU A 139 13.25 -8.08 -30.52
C GLU A 139 13.18 -6.91 -29.53
N PHE A 140 14.26 -6.68 -28.80
CA PHE A 140 14.31 -5.64 -27.77
C PHE A 140 15.60 -4.83 -27.82
N GLU A 141 15.44 -3.52 -27.99
CA GLU A 141 16.52 -2.54 -28.05
C GLU A 141 16.21 -1.40 -27.09
N TYR A 142 17.19 -0.98 -26.31
CA TYR A 142 17.09 0.20 -25.46
C TYR A 142 18.43 0.91 -25.35
N GLU A 143 18.38 2.24 -25.27
CA GLU A 143 19.53 3.11 -25.08
C GLU A 143 19.16 4.16 -24.04
N TYR A 144 19.95 4.25 -22.96
CA TYR A 144 19.91 5.42 -22.08
C TYR A 144 20.86 6.50 -22.60
N GLY A 145 20.56 7.77 -22.34
CA GLY A 145 21.39 8.90 -22.75
C GLY A 145 20.54 10.09 -23.16
N ILE A 146 21.13 11.07 -23.85
CA ILE A 146 20.39 12.28 -24.28
C ILE A 146 19.29 11.93 -25.29
N ASN A 147 19.54 10.93 -26.14
CA ASN A 147 18.59 10.45 -27.14
C ASN A 147 18.12 9.04 -26.75
N GLU A 148 17.37 8.96 -25.66
CA GLU A 148 16.89 7.68 -25.15
C GLU A 148 16.04 6.95 -26.18
N LYS A 149 16.20 5.64 -26.31
CA LYS A 149 15.38 4.80 -27.20
C LYS A 149 14.88 3.58 -26.47
N LEU A 150 13.66 3.17 -26.82
CA LEU A 150 13.06 1.93 -26.36
C LEU A 150 12.24 1.33 -27.50
N LYS A 151 12.61 0.12 -27.93
CA LYS A 151 11.88 -0.67 -28.91
C LYS A 151 11.67 -2.07 -28.35
N HIS A 152 10.42 -2.51 -28.39
CA HIS A 152 10.03 -3.87 -28.01
C HIS A 152 9.04 -4.42 -29.04
N VAL A 153 9.43 -5.46 -29.74
CA VAL A 153 8.58 -6.22 -30.66
C VAL A 153 8.52 -7.65 -30.14
N PRO A 154 7.40 -8.07 -29.52
CA PRO A 154 7.24 -9.44 -29.05
C PRO A 154 7.35 -10.44 -30.21
N ALA A 155 7.99 -11.58 -29.97
CA ALA A 155 7.98 -12.68 -30.92
C ALA A 155 6.59 -13.34 -30.99
N ASP A 156 6.23 -13.85 -32.17
CA ASP A 156 5.04 -14.67 -32.33
C ASP A 156 5.28 -16.10 -31.81
N GLY A 157 4.27 -16.67 -31.15
CA GLY A 157 4.32 -18.04 -30.62
C GLY A 157 5.11 -18.17 -29.32
N ASP A 158 6.02 -19.14 -29.26
CA ASP A 158 6.86 -19.37 -28.08
C ASP A 158 7.98 -18.32 -28.00
N ARG A 159 7.85 -17.40 -27.03
CA ARG A 159 8.76 -16.29 -26.77
C ARG A 159 10.00 -16.68 -25.94
N GLY A 160 10.04 -17.89 -25.39
CA GLY A 160 11.11 -18.34 -24.48
C GLY A 160 11.01 -17.73 -23.07
N PRO A 161 12.03 -17.90 -22.21
CA PRO A 161 12.02 -17.39 -20.85
C PRO A 161 12.13 -15.86 -20.78
N VAL A 162 11.60 -15.25 -19.71
CA VAL A 162 11.74 -13.81 -19.43
C VAL A 162 13.18 -13.47 -19.06
N VAL A 163 13.74 -12.46 -19.74
CA VAL A 163 15.13 -11.99 -19.54
C VAL A 163 15.21 -10.60 -18.93
N LYS A 164 14.23 -9.73 -19.19
CA LYS A 164 14.19 -8.34 -18.70
C LYS A 164 12.76 -7.91 -18.43
N TYR A 165 12.62 -6.87 -17.62
CA TYR A 165 11.37 -6.16 -17.41
C TYR A 165 11.61 -4.68 -17.68
N TYR A 166 10.64 -4.01 -18.28
CA TYR A 166 10.70 -2.56 -18.43
C TYR A 166 9.37 -1.93 -18.06
N SER A 167 9.43 -0.67 -17.66
CA SER A 167 8.28 0.20 -17.56
C SER A 167 8.52 1.46 -18.39
N TYR A 168 7.46 2.03 -18.93
CA TYR A 168 7.53 3.30 -19.64
C TYR A 168 6.32 4.16 -19.29
N ALA A 169 6.51 5.46 -19.43
CA ALA A 169 5.45 6.42 -19.42
C ALA A 169 5.62 7.42 -20.55
N LYS A 170 4.51 7.78 -21.19
CA LYS A 170 4.40 8.86 -22.16
C LYS A 170 3.65 10.00 -21.50
N PHE A 171 4.15 11.20 -21.70
CA PHE A 171 3.53 12.43 -21.23
C PHE A 171 2.62 13.02 -22.30
N LYS A 172 1.76 13.96 -21.91
CA LYS A 172 0.88 14.68 -22.85
C LYS A 172 1.61 15.75 -23.66
N ASP A 173 2.76 16.21 -23.19
CA ASP A 173 3.62 17.18 -23.88
C ASP A 173 4.51 16.53 -24.97
N GLY A 174 4.43 15.21 -25.13
CA GLY A 174 5.21 14.44 -26.10
C GLY A 174 6.49 13.83 -25.55
N GLY A 175 6.88 14.17 -24.31
CA GLY A 175 8.00 13.52 -23.63
C GLY A 175 7.70 12.08 -23.22
N TYR A 176 8.74 11.34 -22.84
CA TYR A 176 8.62 10.01 -22.29
C TYR A 176 9.74 9.74 -21.30
N SER A 177 9.54 8.73 -20.46
CA SER A 177 10.57 8.17 -19.60
C SER A 177 10.36 6.66 -19.52
N PHE A 178 11.44 5.90 -19.43
CA PHE A 178 11.36 4.46 -19.24
C PHE A 178 12.48 3.96 -18.34
N MET A 179 12.24 2.79 -17.78
CA MET A 179 13.23 2.07 -16.98
C MET A 179 13.23 0.61 -17.38
N VAL A 180 14.42 0.04 -17.50
CA VAL A 180 14.67 -1.36 -17.82
C VAL A 180 15.49 -1.98 -16.70
N MET A 181 15.08 -3.15 -16.23
CA MET A 181 15.81 -3.98 -15.28
C MET A 181 15.97 -5.38 -15.86
N SER A 182 17.15 -5.97 -15.72
CA SER A 182 17.33 -7.38 -16.03
C SER A 182 16.60 -8.25 -14.99
N ARG A 183 16.32 -9.50 -15.35
CA ARG A 183 15.81 -10.48 -14.37
C ARG A 183 16.75 -10.62 -13.15
N GLN A 184 18.06 -10.45 -13.36
CA GLN A 184 19.04 -10.44 -12.28
C GLN A 184 18.85 -9.25 -11.34
N ASP A 185 18.66 -8.05 -11.87
CA ASP A 185 18.43 -6.84 -11.07
C ASP A 185 17.17 -6.97 -10.21
N ILE A 186 16.12 -7.58 -10.76
CA ILE A 186 14.88 -7.88 -10.02
C ILE A 186 15.14 -8.85 -8.88
N MET A 187 15.91 -9.92 -9.10
CA MET A 187 16.26 -10.86 -8.04
C MET A 187 17.08 -10.19 -6.93
N ILE A 188 18.04 -9.32 -7.29
CA ILE A 188 18.81 -8.53 -6.32
C ILE A 188 17.88 -7.61 -5.52
N HIS A 189 16.93 -6.95 -6.18
CA HIS A 189 15.94 -6.11 -5.51
C HIS A 189 15.07 -6.92 -4.54
N ARG A 190 14.51 -8.06 -4.99
CA ARG A 190 13.73 -8.97 -4.16
C ARG A 190 14.51 -9.37 -2.90
N ASP A 191 15.74 -9.82 -3.09
CA ASP A 191 16.53 -10.38 -1.99
C ASP A 191 16.91 -9.33 -0.95
N LYS A 192 16.99 -8.05 -1.36
CA LYS A 192 17.28 -6.91 -0.50
C LYS A 192 16.05 -6.38 0.25
N PHE A 193 14.91 -6.26 -0.41
CA PHE A 193 13.75 -5.53 0.12
C PHE A 193 12.58 -6.41 0.54
N SER A 194 12.48 -7.65 0.04
CA SER A 194 11.36 -8.54 0.34
C SER A 194 11.68 -9.52 1.48
N LYS A 195 10.87 -9.46 2.54
CA LYS A 195 10.85 -10.50 3.58
C LYS A 195 10.21 -11.81 3.07
N ALA A 196 9.30 -11.71 2.09
CA ALA A 196 8.63 -12.82 1.43
C ALA A 196 9.36 -13.26 0.14
N LYS A 197 10.69 -13.36 0.18
CA LYS A 197 11.48 -13.71 -1.01
C LYS A 197 11.39 -15.20 -1.39
N THR A 198 11.03 -16.06 -0.43
CA THR A 198 10.94 -17.53 -0.60
C THR A 198 9.52 -18.07 -0.60
N TYR A 199 8.50 -17.23 -0.46
CA TYR A 199 7.09 -17.62 -0.42
C TYR A 199 6.19 -16.48 -0.92
N GLY A 200 4.92 -16.79 -1.21
CA GLY A 200 3.94 -15.78 -1.63
C GLY A 200 4.19 -15.23 -3.05
N PRO A 201 3.88 -13.94 -3.32
CA PRO A 201 3.80 -13.43 -4.70
C PRO A 201 5.11 -13.46 -5.46
N TRP A 202 6.25 -13.48 -4.77
CA TRP A 202 7.56 -13.61 -5.41
C TRP A 202 7.86 -15.02 -5.94
N VAL A 203 7.11 -16.02 -5.49
CA VAL A 203 7.18 -17.41 -5.98
C VAL A 203 6.08 -17.64 -7.01
N ASP A 204 4.83 -17.32 -6.64
CA ASP A 204 3.65 -17.66 -7.44
C ASP A 204 3.42 -16.69 -8.61
N HIS A 205 3.83 -15.43 -8.45
CA HIS A 205 3.54 -14.33 -9.37
C HIS A 205 4.76 -13.43 -9.61
N PHE A 206 5.95 -14.04 -9.78
CA PHE A 206 7.22 -13.34 -9.91
C PHE A 206 7.19 -12.21 -10.96
N ASP A 207 6.60 -12.45 -12.13
CA ASP A 207 6.55 -11.47 -13.22
C ASP A 207 5.74 -10.22 -12.87
N GLU A 208 4.65 -10.37 -12.11
CA GLU A 208 3.84 -9.23 -11.66
C GLU A 208 4.58 -8.42 -10.60
N MET A 209 5.32 -9.09 -9.71
CA MET A 209 6.19 -8.43 -8.73
C MET A 209 7.36 -7.70 -9.41
N ALA A 210 7.94 -8.30 -10.44
CA ALA A 210 8.99 -7.69 -11.24
C ALA A 210 8.46 -6.42 -11.96
N LYS A 211 7.29 -6.51 -12.62
CA LYS A 211 6.64 -5.36 -13.26
C LYS A 211 6.32 -4.24 -12.26
N LYS A 212 5.81 -4.57 -11.07
CA LYS A 212 5.58 -3.60 -9.98
C LYS A 212 6.89 -2.90 -9.59
N THR A 213 7.97 -3.65 -9.45
CA THR A 213 9.29 -3.14 -9.06
C THR A 213 9.83 -2.13 -10.08
N VAL A 214 9.81 -2.47 -11.38
CA VAL A 214 10.28 -1.55 -12.42
C VAL A 214 9.37 -0.33 -12.57
N LEU A 215 8.05 -0.51 -12.40
CA LEU A 215 7.10 0.60 -12.44
C LEU A 215 7.34 1.60 -11.30
N LYS A 216 7.47 1.11 -10.05
CA LYS A 216 7.80 1.95 -8.89
C LYS A 216 9.09 2.72 -9.10
N SER A 217 10.11 2.06 -9.67
CA SER A 217 11.40 2.67 -9.90
C SER A 217 11.33 3.79 -10.95
N LEU A 218 10.54 3.62 -12.00
CA LEU A 218 10.24 4.69 -12.96
C LEU A 218 9.52 5.87 -12.30
N MET A 219 8.54 5.61 -11.42
CA MET A 219 7.72 6.66 -10.80
C MET A 219 8.52 7.71 -10.02
N LYS A 220 9.69 7.34 -9.48
CA LYS A 220 10.60 8.26 -8.78
C LYS A 220 11.12 9.40 -9.65
N TYR A 221 11.14 9.23 -10.97
CA TYR A 221 11.67 10.19 -11.93
C TYR A 221 10.58 10.92 -12.72
N MET A 222 9.31 10.62 -12.43
CA MET A 222 8.18 11.21 -13.14
C MET A 222 7.84 12.61 -12.60
N PRO A 223 7.32 13.53 -13.44
CA PRO A 223 6.75 14.80 -13.02
C PRO A 223 5.39 14.56 -12.36
N ILE A 224 5.41 13.95 -11.18
CA ILE A 224 4.25 13.64 -10.37
C ILE A 224 4.15 14.60 -9.18
N SER A 225 2.93 14.75 -8.62
CA SER A 225 2.74 15.64 -7.48
C SER A 225 3.58 15.20 -6.27
N VAL A 226 3.97 16.15 -5.42
CA VAL A 226 4.77 15.89 -4.21
C VAL A 226 4.05 14.90 -3.28
N GLU A 227 2.72 14.99 -3.21
CA GLU A 227 1.88 14.07 -2.44
C GLU A 227 1.97 12.64 -2.98
N PHE A 228 2.00 12.46 -4.30
CA PHE A 228 2.16 11.14 -4.89
C PHE A 228 3.59 10.60 -4.72
N GLN A 229 4.63 11.44 -4.83
CA GLN A 229 6.00 11.01 -4.53
C GLN A 229 6.12 10.51 -3.09
N ARG A 230 5.58 11.26 -2.13
CA ARG A 230 5.53 10.84 -0.71
C ARG A 230 4.77 9.53 -0.54
N ALA A 231 3.65 9.35 -1.23
CA ALA A 231 2.88 8.11 -1.19
C ALA A 231 3.67 6.90 -1.70
N VAL A 232 4.43 7.06 -2.79
CA VAL A 232 5.27 6.00 -3.35
C VAL A 232 6.44 5.68 -2.42
N ASP A 233 7.02 6.70 -1.78
CA ASP A 233 8.14 6.53 -0.84
C ASP A 233 7.70 5.92 0.50
N GLN A 234 6.47 6.20 0.94
CA GLN A 234 5.86 5.62 2.14
C GLN A 234 5.19 4.27 1.87
N ASP A 235 5.09 3.82 0.62
CA ASP A 235 4.52 2.52 0.31
C ASP A 235 5.33 1.39 0.96
N GLU A 236 4.66 0.32 1.39
CA GLU A 236 5.30 -0.81 2.09
C GLU A 236 5.93 -0.42 3.45
N THR A 237 5.45 0.67 4.07
CA THR A 237 5.76 1.04 5.45
C THR A 237 4.58 0.79 6.38
N THR A 238 4.86 0.29 7.59
CA THR A 238 3.82 0.08 8.61
C THR A 238 3.62 1.37 9.39
N LYS A 239 2.35 1.77 9.46
CA LYS A 239 1.90 3.03 10.00
C LYS A 239 0.97 2.78 11.17
N ARG A 240 1.15 3.48 12.29
CA ARG A 240 0.24 3.42 13.44
C ARG A 240 -0.57 4.70 13.56
N PHE A 241 -1.85 4.56 13.84
CA PHE A 241 -2.71 5.69 14.18
C PHE A 241 -2.72 5.89 15.70
N GLU A 242 -2.27 7.05 16.18
CA GLU A 242 -2.33 7.45 17.59
C GLU A 242 -3.43 8.50 17.79
N SER A 243 -4.32 8.31 18.77
CA SER A 243 -5.49 9.17 18.99
C SER A 243 -5.16 10.54 19.61
N ASP A 244 -3.95 10.70 20.14
CA ASP A 244 -3.53 11.84 20.97
C ASP A 244 -2.57 12.79 20.22
N ALA A 245 -2.39 12.60 18.91
CA ALA A 245 -1.58 13.50 18.10
C ALA A 245 -2.37 14.79 17.79
N ASP A 246 -1.83 15.93 18.24
CA ASP A 246 -2.40 17.28 18.01
C ASP A 246 -2.49 17.67 16.53
N ASP A 247 -1.81 16.92 15.63
CA ASP A 247 -1.92 17.05 14.18
C ASP A 247 -2.34 15.71 13.55
N MET A 248 -3.57 15.68 13.04
CA MET A 248 -4.24 14.47 12.53
C MET A 248 -3.66 13.97 11.19
N SER A 249 -2.61 14.60 10.68
CA SER A 249 -1.83 14.14 9.51
C SER A 249 -0.61 13.28 9.86
N ASP A 250 -0.20 13.25 11.13
CA ASP A 250 1.08 12.64 11.52
C ASP A 250 0.92 11.14 11.78
N ILE A 251 0.91 10.40 10.66
CA ILE A 251 0.99 8.95 10.67
C ILE A 251 2.46 8.56 10.91
N VAL A 252 2.76 7.98 12.08
CA VAL A 252 4.12 7.59 12.45
C VAL A 252 4.56 6.36 11.65
N ASP A 253 5.69 6.49 10.95
CA ASP A 253 6.39 5.34 10.37
C ASP A 253 7.12 4.57 11.47
N VAL A 254 6.79 3.29 11.64
CA VAL A 254 7.44 2.42 12.62
C VAL A 254 8.28 1.35 11.94
N THR A 255 8.53 1.49 10.63
CA THR A 255 9.28 0.52 9.84
C THR A 255 10.77 0.66 10.13
N ASP A 256 11.24 -0.11 11.10
CA ASP A 256 12.67 -0.23 11.39
C ASP A 256 13.30 -1.33 10.52
N TRP A 257 14.14 -0.92 9.57
CA TRP A 257 14.89 -1.81 8.69
C TRP A 257 16.20 -2.33 9.33
N THR A 258 16.51 -1.89 10.56
CA THR A 258 17.68 -2.39 11.30
C THR A 258 17.31 -3.58 12.19
N GLU A 259 17.77 -4.76 11.75
CA GLU A 259 17.84 -6.04 12.46
C GLU A 259 16.53 -6.68 12.96
N ALA A 260 16.14 -7.78 12.30
CA ALA A 260 15.41 -8.88 12.94
C ALA A 260 16.21 -10.17 12.74
N PRO A 261 16.56 -10.92 13.80
CA PRO A 261 17.28 -12.18 13.69
C PRO A 261 16.43 -13.18 12.91
N GLY A 262 17.08 -13.95 12.03
CA GLY A 262 16.44 -15.01 11.28
C GLY A 262 15.90 -16.07 12.22
N GLU A 263 14.59 -16.10 12.40
CA GLU A 263 13.90 -17.26 12.95
C GLU A 263 12.86 -17.70 11.92
N ALA A 264 13.06 -18.92 11.41
CA ALA A 264 12.19 -19.55 10.43
C ALA A 264 10.84 -19.82 11.10
N THR A 265 9.78 -19.18 10.62
CA THR A 265 8.41 -19.52 10.99
C THR A 265 7.66 -20.14 9.82
N GLU A 266 6.78 -21.05 10.20
CA GLU A 266 6.06 -22.04 9.41
C GLU A 266 5.37 -21.51 8.15
N VAL A 267 5.19 -22.44 7.21
CA VAL A 267 4.68 -22.28 5.84
C VAL A 267 3.42 -21.40 5.82
N ASP A 268 3.62 -20.14 5.44
CA ASP A 268 2.61 -19.10 5.38
C ASP A 268 1.93 -19.14 4.01
N THR A 269 0.79 -19.82 3.91
CA THR A 269 -0.06 -19.70 2.73
C THR A 269 -0.61 -18.28 2.66
N ASP A 270 -0.19 -17.57 1.62
CA ASP A 270 -0.62 -16.22 1.29
C ASP A 270 -2.13 -16.23 0.98
N PRO A 271 -2.96 -15.49 1.75
CA PRO A 271 -4.39 -15.39 1.46
C PRO A 271 -4.71 -14.71 0.11
N ASN A 272 -3.71 -14.15 -0.61
CA ASN A 272 -3.88 -13.64 -1.98
C ASN A 272 -3.88 -14.72 -3.07
N GLN A 273 -3.61 -15.99 -2.74
CA GLN A 273 -3.69 -17.09 -3.72
C GLN A 273 -5.11 -17.30 -4.29
N ALA A 274 -6.17 -16.82 -3.62
CA ALA A 274 -7.55 -17.06 -4.06
C ALA A 274 -8.10 -16.03 -5.07
N ALA A 275 -7.38 -14.95 -5.38
CA ALA A 275 -7.92 -13.82 -6.16
C ALA A 275 -7.24 -13.57 -7.52
N LEU A 276 -6.25 -14.38 -7.91
CA LEU A 276 -5.52 -14.24 -9.17
C LEU A 276 -5.79 -15.38 -10.17
N GLU A 277 -6.68 -16.32 -9.84
CA GLU A 277 -7.26 -17.24 -10.81
C GLU A 277 -8.52 -16.59 -11.42
N ILE A 278 -8.35 -15.85 -12.53
CA ILE A 278 -9.25 -15.67 -13.69
C ILE A 278 -8.47 -14.92 -14.78
#